data_AF-A0A7S4NE44-F1
#
_entry.id   AF-A0A7S4NE44-F1
#
_cell.length_a   1.000
_cell.length_b   1.000
_cell.length_c   1.000
_cell.angle_alpha   90.00
_cell.angle_beta   90.00
_cell.angle_gamma   90.00
#
_symmetry.space_group_name_H-M   'P 1'
#
loop_
_entity.id
_entity.type
_entity.pdbx_description
1 polymer ?
#
loop_
_entity_poly.entity_id
_entity_poly.type
_entity_poly.pdbx_seq_one_letter_code
_entity_poly.pdbx_strand_id
1 'polypeptide(L)'
;MQLKHFDGTKDEKTGEDKPVYLAVKGIVFDVSSGRDFYGPGGAYEMFSGHECGVALAKMSFDEKYIDDFSWESLNFGEKTELDGWIEKFQYYRSYPVKGRLVPEKSIPPSDKTVSTEELAKNDGSMEIPEGYAAAPIYVAAGGKVFDVSFGGVTFYGKDGAYSSFAGVDASRALAKMSFDPSDIENPTINDLTEKEKKCLDDWIKTFGERKQYPVVGILKSS
;
A
#
# COMPACT_ATOMS: atom_id res chain seq x y z
N MET A 1 -3.33 9.07 7.01
CA MET A 1 -3.77 8.46 5.73
C MET A 1 -2.59 8.36 4.80
N GLN A 2 -2.40 7.19 4.19
CA GLN A 2 -1.17 6.77 3.51
C GLN A 2 -0.77 7.65 2.32
N LEU A 3 -1.70 8.39 1.74
CA LEU A 3 -1.49 9.21 0.54
C LEU A 3 -1.15 10.68 0.82
N LYS A 4 -1.42 11.19 2.02
CA LYS A 4 -1.29 12.64 2.33
C LYS A 4 0.11 13.22 2.11
N HIS A 5 1.14 12.38 2.08
CA HIS A 5 2.51 12.81 1.81
C HIS A 5 2.75 13.12 0.32
N PHE A 6 1.92 12.60 -0.59
CA PHE A 6 2.06 12.72 -2.04
C PHE A 6 1.05 13.72 -2.62
N ASP A 7 1.03 14.92 -2.04
CA ASP A 7 0.11 16.02 -2.37
C ASP A 7 0.67 16.98 -3.44
N GLY A 8 1.89 16.74 -3.92
CA GLY A 8 2.56 17.65 -4.86
C GLY A 8 3.25 18.86 -4.25
N THR A 9 3.15 19.09 -2.94
CA THR A 9 3.83 20.21 -2.27
C THR A 9 5.35 20.04 -2.29
N LYS A 10 6.10 21.08 -1.92
CA LYS A 10 7.57 20.96 -1.78
C LYS A 10 7.95 20.12 -0.57
N ASP A 11 8.94 19.26 -0.75
CA ASP A 11 9.58 18.57 0.36
C ASP A 11 10.39 19.56 1.19
N GLU A 12 10.15 19.60 2.50
CA GLU A 12 10.78 20.57 3.41
C GLU A 12 12.29 20.33 3.57
N LYS A 13 12.77 19.12 3.28
CA LYS A 13 14.18 18.74 3.43
C LYS A 13 14.96 18.92 2.14
N THR A 14 14.37 18.59 1.00
CA THR A 14 15.08 18.63 -0.30
C THR A 14 14.72 19.87 -1.13
N GLY A 15 13.58 20.51 -0.89
CA GLY A 15 13.06 21.62 -1.69
C GLY A 15 12.48 21.22 -3.05
N GLU A 16 12.51 19.92 -3.36
CA GLU A 16 11.96 19.34 -4.59
C GLU A 16 10.45 19.17 -4.50
N ASP A 17 9.79 19.13 -5.65
CA ASP A 17 8.35 18.93 -5.71
C ASP A 17 8.02 17.45 -5.45
N LYS A 18 7.21 17.18 -4.42
CA LYS A 18 6.74 15.82 -4.14
C LYS A 18 5.89 15.31 -5.30
N PRO A 19 5.80 13.98 -5.52
CA PRO A 19 4.83 13.40 -6.44
C PRO A 19 3.38 13.75 -6.06
N VAL A 20 2.48 13.76 -7.04
CA VAL A 20 1.03 13.93 -6.83
C VAL A 20 0.36 12.60 -7.03
N TYR A 21 -0.10 11.96 -5.95
CA TYR A 21 -0.86 10.72 -6.01
C TYR A 21 -2.30 10.97 -5.59
N LEU A 22 -3.24 10.23 -6.18
CA LEU A 22 -4.62 10.18 -5.71
C LEU A 22 -5.16 8.77 -5.90
N ALA A 23 -6.22 8.42 -5.16
CA ALA A 23 -6.87 7.14 -5.30
C ALA A 23 -8.31 7.28 -5.85
N VAL A 24 -8.71 6.34 -6.70
CA VAL A 24 -10.07 6.22 -7.22
C VAL A 24 -10.53 4.78 -7.03
N LYS A 25 -11.56 4.56 -6.21
CA LYS A 25 -12.04 3.21 -5.82
C LYS A 25 -10.93 2.39 -5.17
N GLY A 26 -10.05 3.08 -4.44
CA GLY A 26 -8.85 2.52 -3.85
C GLY A 26 -7.70 2.30 -4.84
N ILE A 27 -7.84 2.47 -6.16
CA ILE A 27 -6.71 2.36 -7.09
C ILE A 27 -5.90 3.65 -7.03
N VAL A 28 -4.61 3.57 -6.71
CA VAL A 28 -3.74 4.75 -6.62
C VAL A 28 -3.06 5.03 -7.95
N PHE A 29 -3.22 6.26 -8.41
CA PHE A 29 -2.62 6.78 -9.62
C PHE A 29 -1.55 7.81 -9.30
N ASP A 30 -0.43 7.73 -10.02
CA ASP A 30 0.54 8.81 -10.12
C ASP A 30 0.07 9.82 -11.16
N VAL A 31 -0.51 10.91 -10.68
CA VAL A 31 -1.02 12.01 -11.50
C VAL A 31 -0.02 13.16 -11.57
N SER A 32 1.27 12.91 -11.30
CA SER A 32 2.31 13.95 -11.34
C SER A 32 2.45 14.59 -12.73
N SER A 33 2.16 13.87 -13.82
CA SER A 33 2.09 14.43 -15.18
C SER A 33 0.87 15.33 -15.42
N GLY A 34 -0.15 15.23 -14.55
CA GLY A 34 -1.33 16.09 -14.49
C GLY A 34 -1.27 17.12 -13.37
N ARG A 35 -0.08 17.50 -12.90
CA ARG A 35 0.13 18.44 -11.78
C ARG A 35 -0.62 19.76 -11.93
N ASP A 36 -0.78 20.27 -13.15
CA ASP A 36 -1.55 21.51 -13.38
C ASP A 36 -3.04 21.39 -12.97
N PHE A 37 -3.56 20.16 -12.90
CA PHE A 37 -4.92 19.87 -12.46
C PHE A 37 -4.99 19.46 -11.00
N TYR A 38 -4.13 18.53 -10.58
CA TYR A 38 -4.22 17.87 -9.28
C TYR A 38 -3.20 18.36 -8.26
N GLY A 39 -2.14 19.04 -8.68
CA GLY A 39 -1.13 19.57 -7.78
C GLY A 39 -1.55 20.90 -7.15
N PRO A 40 -0.67 21.49 -6.32
CA PRO A 40 -0.95 22.75 -5.63
C PRO A 40 -1.36 23.88 -6.59
N GLY A 41 -2.51 24.51 -6.34
CA GLY A 41 -3.09 25.56 -7.18
C GLY A 41 -3.94 25.05 -8.37
N GLY A 42 -4.06 23.73 -8.54
CA GLY A 42 -4.88 23.12 -9.58
C GLY A 42 -6.38 23.04 -9.22
N ALA A 43 -7.24 22.94 -10.23
CA ALA A 43 -8.70 22.90 -10.04
C ALA A 43 -9.20 21.66 -9.26
N TYR A 44 -8.38 20.60 -9.20
CA TYR A 44 -8.66 19.33 -8.53
C TYR A 44 -7.64 19.04 -7.41
N GLU A 45 -6.98 20.07 -6.87
CA GLU A 45 -5.97 19.95 -5.81
C GLU A 45 -6.46 19.15 -4.60
N MET A 46 -7.74 19.31 -4.23
CA MET A 46 -8.34 18.62 -3.08
C MET A 46 -8.37 17.08 -3.18
N PHE A 47 -8.12 16.52 -4.37
CA PHE A 47 -8.01 15.08 -4.56
C PHE A 47 -6.58 14.56 -4.35
N SER A 48 -5.58 15.43 -4.35
CA SER A 48 -4.19 15.04 -4.13
C SER A 48 -3.98 14.51 -2.72
N GLY A 49 -3.36 13.35 -2.62
CA GLY A 49 -3.12 12.67 -1.36
C GLY A 49 -4.35 12.00 -0.74
N HIS A 50 -5.45 11.83 -1.50
CA HIS A 50 -6.73 11.36 -0.99
C HIS A 50 -7.35 10.25 -1.85
N GLU A 51 -8.28 9.48 -1.26
CA GLU A 51 -9.27 8.71 -2.03
C GLU A 51 -10.42 9.63 -2.45
N CYS A 52 -10.68 9.71 -3.75
CA CYS A 52 -11.68 10.61 -4.32
C CYS A 52 -12.70 9.90 -5.21
N GLY A 53 -12.76 8.56 -5.22
CA GLY A 53 -13.67 7.79 -6.06
C GLY A 53 -15.14 8.15 -5.83
N VAL A 54 -15.61 8.25 -4.58
CA VAL A 54 -16.99 8.66 -4.30
C VAL A 54 -17.26 10.11 -4.74
N ALA A 55 -16.31 11.02 -4.50
CA ALA A 55 -16.41 12.41 -4.94
C ALA A 55 -16.51 12.52 -6.48
N LEU A 56 -15.67 11.80 -7.21
CA LEU A 56 -15.69 11.72 -8.68
C LEU A 56 -16.98 11.09 -9.21
N ALA A 57 -17.44 9.99 -8.60
CA ALA A 57 -18.67 9.30 -8.96
C ALA A 57 -19.91 10.20 -8.82
N LYS A 58 -19.92 11.03 -7.78
CA LYS A 58 -20.99 11.99 -7.49
C LYS A 58 -20.78 13.35 -8.18
N MET A 59 -19.68 13.52 -8.90
CA MET A 59 -19.27 14.79 -9.51
C MET A 59 -19.30 15.95 -8.50
N SER A 60 -18.80 15.68 -7.29
CA SER A 60 -18.88 16.58 -6.15
C SER A 60 -17.49 16.98 -5.64
N PHE A 61 -17.37 18.24 -5.23
CA PHE A 61 -16.19 18.78 -4.55
C PHE A 61 -16.47 18.98 -3.04
N ASP A 62 -17.47 18.30 -2.50
CA ASP A 62 -17.78 18.35 -1.07
C ASP A 62 -16.76 17.51 -0.29
N GLU A 63 -16.11 18.13 0.70
CA GLU A 63 -15.06 17.49 1.52
C GLU A 63 -15.53 16.21 2.20
N LYS A 64 -16.83 16.06 2.47
CA LYS A 64 -17.39 14.85 3.09
C LYS A 64 -17.25 13.59 2.23
N TYR A 65 -17.01 13.74 0.92
CA TYR A 65 -16.80 12.63 -0.02
C TYR A 65 -15.31 12.36 -0.29
N ILE A 66 -14.42 13.16 0.31
CA ILE A 66 -12.98 12.93 0.29
C ILE A 66 -12.65 11.87 1.35
N ASP A 67 -11.81 10.91 0.98
CA ASP A 67 -11.51 9.73 1.77
C ASP A 67 -12.75 8.91 2.15
N ASP A 68 -13.81 9.01 1.33
CA ASP A 68 -15.02 8.19 1.46
C ASP A 68 -14.88 6.91 0.64
N PHE A 69 -14.93 5.77 1.33
CA PHE A 69 -14.81 4.43 0.76
C PHE A 69 -16.16 3.74 0.52
N SER A 70 -17.28 4.47 0.67
CA SER A 70 -18.64 3.92 0.53
C SER A 70 -19.09 3.68 -0.92
N TRP A 71 -18.18 3.32 -1.83
CA TRP A 71 -18.48 3.09 -3.25
C TRP A 71 -19.56 2.03 -3.50
N GLU A 72 -19.73 1.08 -2.57
CA GLU A 72 -20.76 0.05 -2.65
C GLU A 72 -22.18 0.63 -2.56
N SER A 73 -22.32 1.73 -1.81
CA SER A 73 -23.57 2.45 -1.59
C SER A 73 -23.98 3.36 -2.76
N LEU A 74 -23.11 3.53 -3.76
CA LEU A 74 -23.39 4.31 -4.95
C LEU A 74 -24.53 3.68 -5.77
N ASN A 75 -25.35 4.53 -6.36
CA ASN A 75 -26.38 4.09 -7.30
C ASN A 75 -25.77 3.64 -8.63
N PHE A 76 -26.59 3.06 -9.52
CA PHE A 76 -26.10 2.52 -10.79
C PHE A 76 -25.40 3.57 -11.66
N GLY A 77 -25.97 4.76 -11.80
CA GLY A 77 -25.38 5.84 -12.60
C GLY A 77 -24.05 6.32 -12.02
N GLU A 78 -24.00 6.51 -10.70
CA GLU A 78 -22.75 6.89 -10.01
C GLU A 78 -21.66 5.83 -10.15
N LYS A 79 -22.02 4.54 -10.13
CA LYS A 79 -21.06 3.44 -10.39
C LYS A 79 -20.54 3.48 -11.83
N THR A 80 -21.40 3.75 -12.80
CA THR A 80 -20.98 3.93 -14.20
C THR A 80 -20.01 5.11 -14.34
N GLU A 81 -20.29 6.25 -13.69
CA GLU A 81 -19.37 7.39 -13.69
C GLU A 81 -18.03 7.06 -13.03
N LEU A 82 -18.06 6.35 -11.88
CA LEU A 82 -16.85 5.88 -11.21
C LEU A 82 -15.98 5.01 -12.12
N ASP A 83 -16.58 4.02 -12.77
CA ASP A 83 -15.87 3.11 -13.67
C ASP A 83 -15.34 3.88 -14.90
N GLY A 84 -16.11 4.83 -15.43
CA GLY A 84 -15.65 5.73 -16.51
C GLY A 84 -14.46 6.60 -16.11
N TRP A 85 -14.41 7.09 -14.88
CA TRP A 85 -13.25 7.82 -14.35
C TRP A 85 -12.03 6.91 -14.24
N ILE A 86 -12.19 5.68 -13.77
CA ILE A 86 -11.11 4.69 -13.71
C ILE A 86 -10.55 4.42 -15.10
N GLU A 87 -11.41 4.21 -16.10
CA GLU A 87 -10.99 4.02 -17.49
C GLU A 87 -10.26 5.26 -18.03
N LYS A 88 -10.78 6.46 -17.74
CA LYS A 88 -10.13 7.72 -18.13
C LYS A 88 -8.73 7.85 -17.57
N PHE A 89 -8.54 7.49 -16.31
CA PHE A 89 -7.24 7.54 -15.65
C PHE A 89 -6.28 6.48 -16.21
N GLN A 90 -6.76 5.25 -16.42
CA GLN A 90 -5.94 4.12 -16.89
C GLN A 90 -5.62 4.17 -18.40
N TYR A 91 -6.59 4.48 -19.24
CA TYR A 91 -6.48 4.27 -20.69
C TYR A 91 -6.39 5.57 -21.49
N TYR A 92 -7.08 6.63 -21.06
CA TYR A 92 -7.08 7.90 -21.81
C TYR A 92 -5.94 8.81 -21.38
N ARG A 93 -5.71 8.94 -20.07
CA ARG A 93 -4.60 9.70 -19.50
C ARG A 93 -3.38 8.83 -19.25
N SER A 94 -3.57 7.52 -19.13
CA SER A 94 -2.52 6.54 -18.89
C SER A 94 -1.62 6.91 -17.71
N TYR A 95 -2.25 7.34 -16.61
CA TYR A 95 -1.52 7.60 -15.37
C TYR A 95 -0.95 6.28 -14.82
N PRO A 96 0.34 6.25 -14.43
CA PRO A 96 0.93 5.06 -13.84
C PRO A 96 0.20 4.68 -12.55
N VAL A 97 -0.24 3.42 -12.45
CA VAL A 97 -0.81 2.87 -11.22
C VAL A 97 0.32 2.59 -10.24
N LYS A 98 0.23 3.12 -9.02
CA LYS A 98 1.23 2.95 -7.95
C LYS A 98 0.82 1.94 -6.87
N GLY A 99 -0.42 1.44 -6.93
CA GLY A 99 -0.91 0.37 -6.07
C GLY A 99 -2.38 0.56 -5.68
N ARG A 100 -2.79 0.01 -4.53
CA ARG A 100 -4.14 0.18 -3.98
C ARG A 100 -4.10 0.74 -2.55
N LEU A 101 -4.94 1.73 -2.27
CA LEU A 101 -5.26 2.21 -0.93
C LEU A 101 -6.29 1.27 -0.30
N VAL A 102 -5.92 0.63 0.81
CA VAL A 102 -6.81 -0.25 1.57
C VAL A 102 -7.50 0.56 2.67
N PRO A 103 -8.85 0.65 2.70
CA PRO A 103 -9.53 1.31 3.80
C PRO A 103 -9.20 0.66 5.14
N GLU A 104 -8.96 1.45 6.19
CA GLU A 104 -8.66 0.94 7.54
C GLU A 104 -9.71 -0.05 8.05
N LYS A 105 -10.98 0.16 7.68
CA LYS A 105 -12.11 -0.72 8.05
C LYS A 105 -12.10 -2.09 7.35
N SER A 106 -11.38 -2.20 6.23
CA SER A 106 -11.21 -3.45 5.49
C SER A 106 -9.91 -4.18 5.82
N ILE A 107 -9.06 -3.57 6.66
CA ILE A 107 -7.96 -4.29 7.30
C ILE A 107 -8.61 -5.30 8.24
N PRO A 108 -8.43 -6.62 8.04
CA PRO A 108 -8.95 -7.61 8.96
C PRO A 108 -8.45 -7.29 10.39
N PRO A 109 -9.26 -7.54 11.43
CA PRO A 109 -8.88 -7.24 12.80
C PRO A 109 -7.49 -7.81 13.10
N SER A 110 -6.66 -7.03 13.79
CA SER A 110 -5.26 -7.32 14.12
C SER A 110 -5.00 -8.65 14.88
N ASP A 111 -6.05 -9.40 15.20
CA ASP A 111 -6.02 -10.70 15.86
C ASP A 111 -6.20 -11.89 14.89
N LYS A 112 -6.36 -11.64 13.58
CA LYS A 112 -6.42 -12.73 12.60
C LYS A 112 -5.07 -13.44 12.56
N THR A 113 -5.08 -14.71 12.93
CA THR A 113 -3.91 -15.58 12.80
C THR A 113 -3.73 -15.93 11.32
N VAL A 114 -2.63 -15.47 10.74
CA VAL A 114 -2.23 -15.78 9.35
C VAL A 114 -1.27 -16.97 9.40
N SER A 115 -1.54 -18.01 8.60
CA SER A 115 -0.61 -19.14 8.48
C SER A 115 0.52 -18.83 7.51
N THR A 116 1.63 -19.56 7.60
CA THR A 116 2.76 -19.42 6.65
C THR A 116 2.33 -19.74 5.22
N GLU A 117 1.36 -20.64 5.02
CA GLU A 117 0.81 -20.94 3.70
C GLU A 117 -0.10 -19.82 3.16
N GLU A 118 -0.85 -19.14 4.03
CA GLU A 118 -1.62 -17.95 3.63
C GLU A 118 -0.67 -16.80 3.29
N LEU A 119 0.42 -16.63 4.05
CA LEU A 119 1.45 -15.64 3.77
C LEU A 119 2.10 -15.89 2.39
N ALA A 120 2.54 -17.13 2.12
CA ALA A 120 3.21 -17.50 0.87
C ALA A 120 2.35 -17.32 -0.39
N LYS A 121 1.01 -17.35 -0.24
CA LYS A 121 0.08 -17.06 -1.35
C LYS A 121 0.03 -15.59 -1.75
N ASN A 122 0.41 -14.69 -0.84
CA ASN A 122 0.37 -13.25 -1.02
C ASN A 122 1.80 -12.72 -1.21
N ASP A 123 2.54 -13.31 -2.16
CA ASP A 123 3.90 -12.91 -2.55
C ASP A 123 3.91 -11.91 -3.74
N GLY A 124 2.74 -11.45 -4.17
CA GLY A 124 2.60 -10.61 -5.36
C GLY A 124 2.61 -11.38 -6.70
N SER A 125 2.63 -12.72 -6.69
CA SER A 125 2.60 -13.54 -7.91
C SER A 125 1.20 -14.07 -8.27
N MET A 126 0.25 -14.01 -7.34
CA MET A 126 -1.11 -14.52 -7.56
C MET A 126 -1.92 -13.70 -8.57
N GLU A 127 -2.93 -14.33 -9.19
CA GLU A 127 -3.93 -13.57 -9.95
C GLU A 127 -4.61 -12.56 -9.04
N ILE A 128 -4.72 -11.33 -9.53
CA ILE A 128 -5.23 -10.18 -8.79
C ILE A 128 -6.68 -10.51 -8.35
N PRO A 129 -6.96 -10.66 -7.04
CA PRO A 129 -8.30 -10.98 -6.58
C PRO A 129 -9.29 -9.89 -6.96
N GLU A 130 -10.58 -10.23 -7.14
CA GLU A 130 -11.61 -9.25 -7.47
C GLU A 130 -11.62 -8.10 -6.45
N GLY A 131 -11.49 -6.88 -6.95
CA GLY A 131 -11.32 -5.66 -6.16
C GLY A 131 -9.88 -5.21 -5.97
N TYR A 132 -8.85 -6.07 -6.06
CA TYR A 132 -7.45 -5.68 -5.92
C TYR A 132 -6.89 -5.08 -7.22
N ALA A 133 -5.90 -4.17 -7.13
CA ALA A 133 -5.27 -3.52 -8.29
C ALA A 133 -3.91 -4.17 -8.67
N ALA A 134 -3.34 -4.93 -7.73
CA ALA A 134 -2.15 -5.73 -7.88
C ALA A 134 -2.28 -6.93 -6.95
N ALA A 135 -1.52 -7.98 -7.22
CA ALA A 135 -1.44 -9.13 -6.33
C ALA A 135 -0.97 -8.65 -4.93
N PRO A 136 -1.67 -9.00 -3.85
CA PRO A 136 -1.28 -8.61 -2.51
C PRO A 136 0.12 -9.14 -2.18
N ILE A 137 0.92 -8.29 -1.54
CA ILE A 137 2.27 -8.58 -1.07
C ILE A 137 2.29 -8.43 0.44
N TYR A 138 2.40 -9.54 1.15
CA TYR A 138 2.50 -9.57 2.60
C TYR A 138 3.92 -9.90 3.03
N VAL A 139 4.39 -9.24 4.08
CA VAL A 139 5.69 -9.50 4.69
C VAL A 139 5.48 -9.68 6.18
N ALA A 140 5.94 -10.80 6.74
CA ALA A 140 5.89 -10.99 8.18
C ALA A 140 7.22 -10.53 8.83
N ALA A 141 7.10 -9.78 9.92
CA ALA A 141 8.22 -9.30 10.72
C ALA A 141 7.84 -9.23 12.20
N GLY A 142 8.62 -9.88 13.07
CA GLY A 142 8.39 -9.95 14.51
C GLY A 142 7.04 -10.55 14.87
N GLY A 143 6.58 -11.54 14.10
CA GLY A 143 5.27 -12.17 14.29
C GLY A 143 4.07 -11.33 13.83
N LYS A 144 4.28 -10.12 13.30
CA LYS A 144 3.22 -9.31 12.68
C LYS A 144 3.29 -9.44 11.17
N VAL A 145 2.13 -9.53 10.52
CA VAL A 145 2.02 -9.54 9.05
C VAL A 145 1.67 -8.15 8.58
N PHE A 146 2.55 -7.55 7.77
CA PHE A 146 2.38 -6.25 7.16
C PHE A 146 1.97 -6.41 5.71
N ASP A 147 0.98 -5.64 5.28
CA ASP A 147 0.63 -5.51 3.87
C ASP A 147 1.51 -4.42 3.23
N VAL A 148 2.45 -4.85 2.39
CA VAL A 148 3.39 -3.96 1.70
C VAL A 148 3.01 -3.79 0.23
N SER A 149 1.81 -4.22 -0.17
CA SER A 149 1.30 -4.05 -1.54
C SER A 149 1.34 -2.59 -1.97
N PHE A 150 1.13 -1.67 -1.03
CA PHE A 150 1.12 -0.24 -1.29
C PHE A 150 2.42 0.44 -0.83
N GLY A 151 3.17 1.04 -1.76
CA GLY A 151 4.47 1.67 -1.49
C GLY A 151 5.65 0.70 -1.34
N GLY A 152 5.38 -0.59 -1.15
CA GLY A 152 6.36 -1.66 -1.11
C GLY A 152 6.55 -2.42 -2.42
N VAL A 153 5.66 -2.30 -3.40
CA VAL A 153 5.73 -3.06 -4.67
C VAL A 153 7.05 -2.89 -5.44
N THR A 154 7.67 -1.70 -5.39
CA THR A 154 8.97 -1.43 -6.01
C THR A 154 10.13 -2.16 -5.32
N PHE A 155 9.92 -2.56 -4.06
CA PHE A 155 10.92 -3.22 -3.22
C PHE A 155 10.65 -4.73 -3.13
N TYR A 156 9.41 -5.12 -2.84
CA TYR A 156 9.00 -6.49 -2.55
C TYR A 156 8.26 -7.17 -3.72
N GLY A 157 7.91 -6.44 -4.78
CA GLY A 157 7.32 -7.05 -5.98
C GLY A 157 8.33 -7.89 -6.76
N LYS A 158 7.89 -8.61 -7.81
CA LYS A 158 8.72 -9.60 -8.52
C LYS A 158 10.09 -9.08 -8.99
N ASP A 159 10.16 -7.82 -9.38
CA ASP A 159 11.37 -7.17 -9.90
C ASP A 159 12.10 -6.31 -8.84
N GLY A 160 11.67 -6.38 -7.58
CA GLY A 160 12.22 -5.59 -6.48
C GLY A 160 13.40 -6.26 -5.78
N ALA A 161 14.27 -5.45 -5.16
CA ALA A 161 15.47 -5.92 -4.46
C ALA A 161 15.19 -6.78 -3.22
N TYR A 162 13.98 -6.69 -2.67
CA TYR A 162 13.49 -7.42 -1.52
C TYR A 162 12.36 -8.41 -1.88
N SER A 163 12.27 -8.81 -3.15
CA SER A 163 11.27 -9.78 -3.63
C SER A 163 11.29 -11.10 -2.85
N SER A 164 12.48 -11.51 -2.38
CA SER A 164 12.65 -12.72 -1.57
C SER A 164 11.98 -12.64 -0.20
N PHE A 165 11.54 -11.46 0.25
CA PHE A 165 10.81 -11.27 1.50
C PHE A 165 9.29 -11.27 1.32
N ALA A 166 8.80 -11.26 0.08
CA ALA A 166 7.39 -11.34 -0.23
C ALA A 166 6.84 -12.72 0.14
N GLY A 167 5.74 -12.74 0.88
CA GLY A 167 5.05 -13.97 1.28
C GLY A 167 5.77 -14.82 2.32
N VAL A 168 6.83 -14.30 2.96
CA VAL A 168 7.63 -15.07 3.93
C VAL A 168 7.83 -14.34 5.26
N ASP A 169 8.22 -15.08 6.29
CA ASP A 169 8.64 -14.52 7.56
C ASP A 169 10.07 -13.99 7.46
N ALA A 170 10.17 -12.71 7.12
CA ALA A 170 11.43 -12.03 6.98
C ALA A 170 12.05 -11.64 8.33
N SER A 171 11.50 -12.06 9.48
CA SER A 171 12.00 -11.67 10.81
C SER A 171 13.50 -11.93 10.98
N ARG A 172 13.96 -13.14 10.64
CA ARG A 172 15.37 -13.51 10.76
C ARG A 172 16.24 -12.82 9.72
N ALA A 173 15.80 -12.81 8.46
CA ALA A 173 16.50 -12.17 7.36
C ALA A 173 16.70 -10.66 7.61
N LEU A 174 15.68 -9.97 8.13
CA LEU A 174 15.75 -8.56 8.52
C LEU A 174 16.67 -8.34 9.73
N ALA A 175 16.61 -9.23 10.73
CA ALA A 175 17.45 -9.15 11.92
C ALA A 175 18.95 -9.29 11.59
N LYS A 176 19.28 -10.22 10.68
CA LYS A 176 20.65 -10.49 10.22
C LYS A 176 21.08 -9.62 9.03
N MET A 177 20.16 -8.86 8.44
CA MET A 177 20.33 -8.15 7.17
C MET A 177 20.86 -9.08 6.06
N SER A 178 20.34 -10.30 6.00
CA SER A 178 20.75 -11.34 5.07
C SER A 178 19.69 -11.58 4.00
N PHE A 179 20.14 -11.85 2.78
CA PHE A 179 19.31 -12.32 1.66
C PHE A 179 19.51 -13.83 1.40
N ASP A 180 20.21 -14.52 2.30
CA ASP A 180 20.46 -15.95 2.14
C ASP A 180 19.15 -16.75 2.30
N PRO A 181 18.83 -17.66 1.37
CA PRO A 181 17.60 -18.47 1.44
C PRO A 181 17.44 -19.22 2.76
N SER A 182 18.55 -19.67 3.36
CA SER A 182 18.55 -20.35 4.66
C SER A 182 18.11 -19.48 5.83
N ASP A 183 18.29 -18.15 5.74
CA ASP A 183 17.83 -17.20 6.75
C ASP A 183 16.41 -16.69 6.45
N ILE A 184 15.95 -16.79 5.21
CA ILE A 184 14.61 -16.39 4.76
C ILE A 184 13.58 -17.49 5.06
N GLU A 185 13.93 -18.75 4.81
CA GLU A 185 13.07 -19.90 5.06
C GLU A 185 13.00 -20.29 6.55
N ASN A 186 13.88 -19.70 7.38
CA ASN A 186 13.96 -20.01 8.80
C ASN A 186 13.43 -18.85 9.67
N PRO A 187 12.20 -18.97 10.21
CA PRO A 187 11.62 -17.94 11.08
C PRO A 187 12.20 -17.92 12.51
N THR A 188 13.17 -18.80 12.83
CA THR A 188 13.69 -18.90 14.19
C THR A 188 14.44 -17.63 14.59
N ILE A 189 13.96 -17.01 15.66
CA ILE A 189 14.55 -15.80 16.26
C ILE A 189 15.21 -16.06 17.62
N ASN A 190 15.14 -17.28 18.13
CA ASN A 190 15.61 -17.64 19.48
C ASN A 190 17.14 -17.65 19.60
N ASP A 191 17.84 -17.89 18.50
CA ASP A 191 19.30 -17.91 18.38
C ASP A 191 19.89 -16.54 18.04
N LEU A 192 19.06 -15.51 17.85
CA LEU A 192 19.51 -14.16 17.52
C LEU A 192 20.15 -13.47 18.73
N THR A 193 21.22 -12.74 18.45
CA THR A 193 21.88 -11.85 19.39
C THR A 193 21.02 -10.62 19.70
N GLU A 194 21.29 -9.95 20.82
CA GLU A 194 20.59 -8.72 21.19
C GLU A 194 20.72 -7.59 20.15
N LYS A 195 21.83 -7.57 19.39
CA LYS A 195 22.01 -6.61 18.29
C LYS A 195 21.09 -6.90 17.12
N GLU A 196 20.93 -8.16 16.76
CA GLU A 196 20.05 -8.60 15.66
C GLU A 196 18.58 -8.39 16.03
N LYS A 197 18.19 -8.69 17.27
CA LYS A 197 16.83 -8.38 17.79
C LYS A 197 16.52 -6.88 17.71
N LYS A 198 17.47 -6.03 18.10
CA LYS A 198 17.31 -4.58 17.98
C LYS A 198 17.15 -4.13 16.52
N CYS A 199 17.88 -4.76 15.59
CA CYS A 199 17.74 -4.48 14.16
C CYS A 199 16.34 -4.85 13.66
N LEU A 200 15.80 -5.99 14.09
CA LEU A 200 14.42 -6.39 13.80
C LEU A 200 13.39 -5.38 14.35
N ASP A 201 13.56 -4.93 15.59
CA ASP A 201 12.67 -3.92 16.18
C ASP A 201 12.68 -2.60 15.40
N ASP A 202 13.86 -2.17 14.93
CA ASP A 202 14.00 -0.96 14.11
C ASP A 202 13.32 -1.11 12.75
N TRP A 203 13.34 -2.31 12.16
CA TRP A 203 12.58 -2.64 10.95
C TRP A 203 11.07 -2.63 11.18
N ILE A 204 10.60 -3.23 12.27
CA ILE A 204 9.17 -3.23 12.65
C ILE A 204 8.66 -1.80 12.85
N LYS A 205 9.43 -0.93 13.51
CA LYS A 205 9.13 0.51 13.63
C LYS A 205 9.16 1.20 12.27
N THR A 206 10.09 0.84 11.40
CA THR A 206 10.12 1.40 10.05
C THR A 206 8.86 1.02 9.27
N PHE A 207 8.39 -0.22 9.35
CA PHE A 207 7.15 -0.67 8.70
C PHE A 207 5.91 0.01 9.29
N GLY A 208 5.78 0.03 10.61
CA GLY A 208 4.59 0.58 11.28
C GLY A 208 4.55 2.11 11.38
N GLU A 209 5.67 2.77 11.71
CA GLU A 209 5.70 4.20 12.01
C GLU A 209 6.17 5.04 10.82
N ARG A 210 7.24 4.63 10.13
CA ARG A 210 7.81 5.42 9.02
C ARG A 210 7.10 5.20 7.70
N LYS A 211 6.81 3.94 7.39
CA LYS A 211 6.14 3.51 6.15
C LYS A 211 4.63 3.34 6.33
N GLN A 212 4.16 3.20 7.56
CA GLN A 212 2.74 3.08 7.90
C GLN A 212 2.04 1.96 7.12
N TYR A 213 2.74 0.83 6.94
CA TYR A 213 2.16 -0.37 6.35
C TYR A 213 1.10 -0.92 7.30
N PRO A 214 -0.11 -1.24 6.80
CA PRO A 214 -1.16 -1.78 7.63
C PRO A 214 -0.81 -3.20 8.07
N VAL A 215 -1.13 -3.52 9.33
CA VAL A 215 -0.95 -4.87 9.88
C VAL A 215 -2.21 -5.68 9.60
N VAL A 216 -2.08 -6.72 8.80
CA VAL A 216 -3.20 -7.60 8.37
C VAL A 216 -3.37 -8.84 9.26
N GLY A 217 -2.48 -9.05 10.23
CA GLY A 217 -2.64 -10.11 11.21
C GLY A 217 -1.36 -10.44 11.98
N ILE A 218 -1.42 -11.53 12.75
CA ILE A 218 -0.30 -12.09 13.50
C ILE A 218 0.05 -13.45 12.87
N LEU A 219 1.33 -13.67 12.60
CA LEU A 219 1.80 -14.93 12.06
C LEU A 219 1.65 -16.03 13.13
N LYS A 220 1.02 -17.15 12.76
CA LYS A 220 0.93 -18.31 13.65
C LYS A 220 2.33 -18.84 13.94
N SER A 221 2.76 -18.77 15.20
CA SER A 221 3.94 -19.53 15.65
C SER A 221 3.60 -21.02 15.64
N SER A 222 4.36 -21.79 14.86
CA SER A 222 4.33 -23.25 14.86
C SER A 222 5.09 -23.83 16.05
#